data_AF-A0A378WUP0-F1
#
_entry.id   AF-A0A378WUP0-F1
#
_cell.length_a   1.000
_cell.length_b   1.000
_cell.length_c   1.000
_cell.angle_alpha   90.00
_cell.angle_beta   90.00
_cell.angle_gamma   90.00
#
_symmetry.space_group_name_H-M   'P 1'
#
loop_
_entity.id
_entity.type
_entity.pdbx_description
1 polymer ?
#
loop_
_entity_poly.entity_id
_entity_poly.type
_entity_poly.pdbx_seq_one_letter_code
_entity_poly.pdbx_strand_id
1 'polypeptide(L)'
;MQLSRLFDHQDDYLQTLVQQGKSAHTVAAYRRDLTQLATLLPADCGQEPAARKHFVAALKSLSQQNTGERSMARKLSAWRQYCGWLVKQGLMAADPTETLKAPKAPERLPKALEQEILNHLLDQHVCDEALSVRDHALFELMYGSGLRVGEVNALNLSDVLLQEGWVSVTGKGSKQRRVPLTAKSIEAIEAYLPQRVAKDNETALFTNRLGQRLSVRQIRNRLRDWALTQGSTQHISPHMLRHSYASHLLQSAQNIRAVQELLGHSSLSTTQIYTKLDFDHLAKVYDDAHPRSKRKKK
;
A
#
# COMPACT_ATOMS: atom_id res chain seq x y z
N MET A 1 6.66 -19.18 31.48
CA MET A 1 6.28 -17.77 31.60
C MET A 1 4.93 -17.64 32.31
N GLN A 2 4.84 -16.79 33.33
CA GLN A 2 3.57 -16.38 33.97
C GLN A 2 2.86 -15.34 33.10
N LEU A 3 1.53 -15.23 33.17
CA LEU A 3 0.77 -14.27 32.35
C LEU A 3 1.08 -12.81 32.72
N SER A 4 1.29 -12.53 34.00
CA SER A 4 1.70 -11.22 34.53
C SER A 4 3.00 -10.70 33.90
N ARG A 5 3.96 -11.58 33.62
CA ARG A 5 5.25 -11.24 32.99
C ARG A 5 5.24 -11.26 31.46
N LEU A 6 4.09 -11.54 30.82
CA LEU A 6 4.02 -11.79 29.38
C LEU A 6 4.52 -10.60 28.54
N PHE A 7 4.45 -9.37 29.04
CA PHE A 7 4.79 -8.15 28.30
C PHE A 7 6.12 -7.51 28.70
N ASP A 8 6.84 -8.06 29.69
CA ASP A 8 8.11 -7.52 30.20
C ASP A 8 9.13 -7.33 29.07
N HIS A 9 9.14 -8.25 28.10
CA HIS A 9 10.04 -8.28 26.95
C HIS A 9 9.41 -7.73 25.66
N GLN A 10 8.32 -6.96 25.74
CA GLN A 10 7.65 -6.39 24.57
C GLN A 10 8.61 -5.48 23.78
N ASP A 11 9.42 -4.68 24.46
CA ASP A 11 10.32 -3.73 23.82
C ASP A 11 11.57 -4.40 23.23
N ASP A 12 12.13 -5.42 23.89
CA ASP A 12 13.19 -6.29 23.35
C ASP A 12 12.79 -6.93 22.02
N TYR A 13 11.55 -7.43 21.94
CA TYR A 13 10.96 -7.99 20.73
C TYR A 13 10.80 -6.93 19.64
N LEU A 14 10.28 -5.75 19.99
CA LEU A 14 10.08 -4.67 19.02
C LEU A 14 11.42 -4.12 18.50
N GLN A 15 12.47 -4.08 19.32
CA GLN A 15 13.84 -3.80 18.90
C GLN A 15 14.40 -4.91 17.99
N THR A 16 14.14 -6.19 18.30
CA THR A 16 14.48 -7.32 17.42
C THR A 16 13.83 -7.15 16.04
N LEU A 17 12.59 -6.67 15.95
CA LEU A 17 11.94 -6.40 14.66
C LEU A 17 12.61 -5.24 13.89
N VAL A 18 13.09 -4.20 14.58
CA VAL A 18 13.87 -3.12 13.94
C VAL A 18 15.19 -3.67 13.38
N GLN A 19 15.92 -4.48 14.16
CA GLN A 19 17.16 -5.15 13.73
C GLN A 19 16.93 -6.08 12.52
N GLN A 20 15.78 -6.77 12.47
CA GLN A 20 15.35 -7.58 11.32
C GLN A 20 14.85 -6.76 10.11
N GLY A 21 15.07 -5.43 10.09
CA GLY A 21 14.67 -4.56 8.98
C GLY A 21 13.15 -4.48 8.75
N LYS A 22 12.31 -4.78 9.75
CA LYS A 22 10.86 -4.52 9.62
C LYS A 22 10.63 -3.01 9.59
N SER A 23 9.70 -2.54 8.75
CA SER A 23 9.43 -1.10 8.64
C SER A 23 8.84 -0.54 9.94
N ALA A 24 9.07 0.75 10.21
CA ALA A 24 8.51 1.44 11.36
C ALA A 24 6.98 1.28 11.47
N HIS A 25 6.26 1.23 10.35
CA HIS A 25 4.83 0.95 10.31
C HIS A 25 4.46 -0.48 10.77
N THR A 26 5.32 -1.48 10.50
CA THR A 26 5.14 -2.85 11.02
C THR A 26 5.35 -2.88 12.54
N VAL A 27 6.44 -2.27 13.03
CA VAL A 27 6.76 -2.20 14.46
C VAL A 27 5.65 -1.44 15.23
N ALA A 28 5.21 -0.28 14.74
CA ALA A 28 4.11 0.50 15.32
C ALA A 28 2.72 -0.16 15.16
N ALA A 29 2.54 -1.12 14.25
CA ALA A 29 1.36 -1.96 14.23
C ALA A 29 1.42 -3.06 15.30
N TYR A 30 2.58 -3.71 15.46
CA TYR A 30 2.76 -4.82 16.40
C TYR A 30 2.73 -4.31 17.85
N ARG A 31 3.36 -3.17 18.16
CA ARG A 31 3.24 -2.51 19.46
C ARG A 31 1.77 -2.33 19.85
N ARG A 32 0.96 -1.71 18.99
CA ARG A 32 -0.48 -1.50 19.25
C ARG A 32 -1.28 -2.80 19.41
N ASP A 33 -0.95 -3.86 18.67
CA ASP A 33 -1.65 -5.14 18.78
C ASP A 33 -1.26 -5.94 20.04
N LEU A 34 -0.05 -5.74 20.56
CA LEU A 34 0.40 -6.29 21.85
C LEU A 34 -0.14 -5.46 23.03
N THR A 35 -0.08 -4.13 22.97
CA THR A 35 -0.72 -3.26 23.97
C THR A 35 -2.22 -3.54 24.07
N GLN A 36 -2.93 -3.75 22.95
CA GLN A 36 -4.34 -4.15 23.02
C GLN A 36 -4.50 -5.57 23.61
N LEU A 37 -3.62 -6.53 23.31
CA LEU A 37 -3.68 -7.84 23.97
C LEU A 37 -3.53 -7.71 25.49
N ALA A 38 -2.63 -6.84 25.98
CA ALA A 38 -2.49 -6.58 27.42
C ALA A 38 -3.81 -6.11 28.05
N THR A 39 -4.56 -5.22 27.37
CA THR A 39 -5.91 -4.77 27.80
C THR A 39 -7.04 -5.81 27.64
N LEU A 40 -6.78 -6.94 26.98
CA LEU A 40 -7.76 -8.01 26.72
C LEU A 40 -7.51 -9.28 27.54
N LEU A 41 -6.37 -9.34 28.24
CA LEU A 41 -6.04 -10.38 29.20
C LEU A 41 -6.50 -9.94 30.60
N PRO A 42 -6.98 -10.84 31.48
CA PRO A 42 -7.43 -10.45 32.81
C PRO A 42 -6.26 -10.03 33.70
N ALA A 43 -6.40 -8.91 34.42
CA ALA A 43 -5.37 -8.41 35.33
C ALA A 43 -5.08 -9.40 36.47
N ASP A 44 -6.12 -10.05 37.00
CA ASP A 44 -6.06 -10.88 38.20
C ASP A 44 -5.60 -12.34 37.97
N CYS A 45 -5.04 -12.66 36.78
CA CYS A 45 -4.54 -14.01 36.46
C CYS A 45 -3.27 -14.44 37.25
N GLY A 46 -2.84 -13.66 38.25
CA GLY A 46 -1.86 -14.05 39.26
C GLY A 46 -0.56 -14.66 38.73
N GLN A 47 -0.22 -15.85 39.24
CA GLN A 47 0.95 -16.63 38.81
C GLN A 47 0.63 -17.66 37.71
N GLU A 48 -0.56 -17.66 37.10
CA GLU A 48 -0.90 -18.66 36.08
C GLU A 48 0.03 -18.58 34.86
N PRO A 49 0.41 -19.73 34.26
CA PRO A 49 1.15 -19.74 33.01
C PRO A 49 0.33 -19.21 31.83
N ALA A 50 0.99 -18.56 30.87
CA ALA A 50 0.36 -18.05 29.67
C ALA A 50 -0.19 -19.17 28.77
N ALA A 51 -1.45 -19.58 29.01
CA ALA A 51 -2.09 -20.70 28.33
C ALA A 51 -3.08 -20.29 27.22
N ARG A 52 -3.36 -21.22 26.30
CA ARG A 52 -4.29 -21.08 25.15
C ARG A 52 -5.66 -20.49 25.52
N LYS A 53 -6.17 -20.77 26.73
CA LYS A 53 -7.47 -20.27 27.23
C LYS A 53 -7.56 -18.74 27.18
N HIS A 54 -6.48 -18.04 27.53
CA HIS A 54 -6.45 -16.57 27.61
C HIS A 54 -6.54 -15.90 26.22
N PHE A 55 -5.83 -16.46 25.23
CA PHE A 55 -5.84 -15.95 23.87
C PHE A 55 -7.16 -16.24 23.15
N VAL A 56 -7.84 -17.35 23.47
CA VAL A 56 -9.22 -17.61 23.02
C VAL A 56 -10.20 -16.58 23.60
N ALA A 57 -10.06 -16.24 24.88
CA ALA A 57 -10.86 -15.18 25.50
C ALA A 57 -10.61 -13.81 24.82
N ALA A 58 -9.34 -13.43 24.60
CA ALA A 58 -9.00 -12.19 23.89
C ALA A 58 -9.57 -12.12 22.45
N LEU A 59 -9.58 -13.25 21.71
CA LEU A 59 -10.26 -13.33 20.40
C LEU A 59 -11.78 -13.17 20.52
N LYS A 60 -12.41 -13.76 21.55
CA LYS A 60 -13.86 -13.62 21.80
C LYS A 60 -14.21 -12.15 22.10
N SER A 61 -13.44 -11.50 22.96
CA SER A 61 -13.60 -10.07 23.29
C SER A 61 -13.43 -9.16 22.07
N LEU A 62 -12.44 -9.41 21.21
CA LEU A 62 -12.30 -8.68 19.94
C LEU A 62 -13.52 -8.86 19.02
N SER A 63 -14.09 -10.06 18.96
CA SER A 63 -15.30 -10.35 18.19
C SER A 63 -16.51 -9.59 18.74
N GLN A 64 -16.67 -9.55 20.07
CA GLN A 64 -17.73 -8.79 20.74
C GLN A 64 -17.56 -7.26 20.56
N GLN A 65 -16.33 -6.78 20.38
CA GLN A 65 -16.01 -5.40 19.98
C GLN A 65 -16.21 -5.13 18.47
N ASN A 66 -16.90 -6.01 17.73
CA ASN A 66 -17.11 -5.93 16.28
C ASN A 66 -15.81 -5.78 15.46
N THR A 67 -14.69 -6.33 15.96
CA THR A 67 -13.40 -6.28 15.24
C THR A 67 -13.48 -7.17 13.99
N GLY A 68 -13.53 -6.55 12.81
CA GLY A 68 -13.59 -7.27 11.53
C GLY A 68 -12.48 -8.33 11.38
N GLU A 69 -12.86 -9.48 10.83
CA GLU A 69 -12.10 -10.75 10.86
C GLU A 69 -10.65 -10.62 10.34
N ARG A 70 -10.42 -9.83 9.29
CA ARG A 70 -9.07 -9.55 8.74
C ARG A 70 -8.16 -8.84 9.77
N SER A 71 -8.75 -8.02 10.65
CA SER A 71 -8.02 -7.37 11.76
C SER A 71 -7.72 -8.36 12.89
N MET A 72 -8.65 -9.28 13.20
CA MET A 72 -8.41 -10.37 14.16
C MET A 72 -7.28 -11.30 13.69
N ALA A 73 -7.29 -11.72 12.42
CA ALA A 73 -6.23 -12.55 11.83
C ALA A 73 -4.86 -11.86 11.87
N ARG A 74 -4.82 -10.56 11.60
CA ARG A 74 -3.60 -9.73 11.69
C ARG A 74 -3.09 -9.61 13.13
N LYS A 75 -3.98 -9.44 14.12
CA LYS A 75 -3.64 -9.41 15.55
C LYS A 75 -3.06 -10.75 16.01
N LEU A 76 -3.73 -11.86 15.71
CA LEU A 76 -3.23 -13.21 16.01
C LEU A 76 -1.85 -13.49 15.37
N SER A 77 -1.57 -12.94 14.19
CA SER A 77 -0.25 -13.03 13.54
C SER A 77 0.85 -12.25 14.27
N ALA A 78 0.53 -11.10 14.90
CA ALA A 78 1.44 -10.37 15.76
C ALA A 78 1.68 -11.11 17.09
N TRP A 79 0.62 -11.66 17.68
CA TRP A 79 0.67 -12.42 18.94
C TRP A 79 1.53 -13.68 18.82
N ARG A 80 1.39 -14.44 17.72
CA ARG A 80 2.23 -15.61 17.39
C ARG A 80 3.70 -15.28 17.23
N GLN A 81 4.03 -14.22 16.49
CA GLN A 81 5.44 -13.86 16.32
C GLN A 81 6.07 -13.38 17.64
N TYR A 82 5.28 -12.83 18.56
CA TYR A 82 5.76 -12.51 19.90
C TYR A 82 5.92 -13.77 20.77
N CYS A 83 4.91 -14.64 20.85
CA CYS A 83 4.99 -15.88 21.63
C CYS A 83 6.08 -16.83 21.11
N GLY A 84 6.16 -17.03 19.79
CA GLY A 84 7.24 -17.78 19.14
C GLY A 84 8.62 -17.11 19.22
N TRP A 85 8.72 -15.79 19.48
CA TRP A 85 9.98 -15.14 19.83
C TRP A 85 10.34 -15.42 21.30
N LEU A 86 9.39 -15.31 22.24
CA LEU A 86 9.58 -15.67 23.65
C LEU A 86 10.04 -17.13 23.82
N VAL A 87 9.51 -18.05 23.01
CA VAL A 87 9.97 -19.45 22.96
C VAL A 87 11.42 -19.55 22.44
N LYS A 88 11.77 -18.81 21.39
CA LYS A 88 13.15 -18.80 20.86
C LYS A 88 14.19 -18.19 21.81
N GLN A 89 13.77 -17.29 22.71
CA GLN A 89 14.63 -16.76 23.79
C GLN A 89 14.63 -17.65 25.05
N GLY A 90 13.94 -18.80 25.06
CA GLY A 90 13.81 -19.67 26.24
C GLY A 90 12.91 -19.13 27.37
N LEU A 91 12.30 -17.96 27.19
CA LEU A 91 11.43 -17.29 28.17
C LEU A 91 10.07 -18.01 28.33
N MET A 92 9.68 -18.79 27.32
CA MET A 92 8.43 -19.55 27.26
C MET A 92 8.70 -20.97 26.73
N ALA A 93 8.08 -21.99 27.33
CA ALA A 93 8.36 -23.39 26.97
C ALA A 93 7.68 -23.86 25.67
N ALA A 94 6.52 -23.30 25.32
CA ALA A 94 5.76 -23.61 24.11
C ALA A 94 4.83 -22.44 23.76
N ASP A 95 4.47 -22.26 22.48
CA ASP A 95 3.62 -21.15 22.02
C ASP A 95 2.12 -21.46 22.22
N PRO A 96 1.41 -20.76 23.14
CA PRO A 96 -0.03 -20.98 23.39
C PRO A 96 -0.94 -20.54 22.23
N THR A 97 -0.40 -19.90 21.19
CA THR A 97 -1.12 -19.30 20.06
C THR A 97 -0.92 -20.02 18.73
N GLU A 98 -0.01 -21.00 18.65
CA GLU A 98 0.30 -21.76 17.44
C GLU A 98 -0.96 -22.41 16.86
N THR A 99 -1.66 -23.24 17.64
CA THR A 99 -2.85 -24.02 17.22
C THR A 99 -4.16 -23.22 17.16
N LEU A 100 -4.13 -21.91 17.41
CA LEU A 100 -5.32 -21.06 17.31
C LEU A 100 -5.76 -20.87 15.84
N LYS A 101 -7.01 -20.45 15.63
CA LYS A 101 -7.51 -20.03 14.32
C LYS A 101 -8.31 -18.75 14.51
N ALA A 102 -7.99 -17.72 13.72
CA ALA A 102 -8.84 -16.55 13.61
C ALA A 102 -10.05 -16.88 12.71
N PRO A 103 -11.17 -16.15 12.84
CA PRO A 103 -12.28 -16.24 11.88
C PRO A 103 -11.80 -16.07 10.43
N LYS A 104 -12.27 -16.93 9.52
CA LYS A 104 -11.94 -16.86 8.10
C LYS A 104 -12.76 -15.74 7.44
N ALA A 105 -12.14 -14.59 7.27
CA ALA A 105 -12.70 -13.53 6.45
C ALA A 105 -13.05 -14.05 5.04
N PRO A 106 -14.24 -13.73 4.49
CA PRO A 106 -14.59 -14.18 3.15
C PRO A 106 -13.65 -13.61 2.10
N GLU A 107 -13.25 -14.47 1.15
CA GLU A 107 -12.46 -14.10 -0.01
C GLU A 107 -13.30 -13.34 -1.02
N ARG A 108 -13.47 -12.04 -0.75
CA ARG A 108 -13.83 -11.08 -1.79
C ARG A 108 -12.62 -10.91 -2.72
N LEU A 109 -12.60 -11.66 -3.82
CA LEU A 109 -11.79 -11.34 -4.98
C LEU A 109 -12.02 -9.86 -5.32
N PRO A 110 -10.98 -9.00 -5.34
CA PRO A 110 -11.13 -7.65 -5.84
C PRO A 110 -11.43 -7.75 -7.33
N LYS A 111 -12.65 -7.41 -7.76
CA LYS A 111 -12.86 -7.09 -9.18
C LYS A 111 -11.93 -5.91 -9.50
N ALA A 112 -11.18 -6.02 -10.60
CA ALA A 112 -10.58 -4.84 -11.21
C ALA A 112 -11.70 -3.84 -11.56
N LEU A 113 -11.39 -2.55 -11.57
CA LEU A 113 -12.32 -1.57 -12.10
C LEU A 113 -12.42 -1.80 -13.61
N GLU A 114 -13.64 -1.89 -14.10
CA GLU A 114 -13.90 -2.01 -15.54
C GLU A 114 -13.31 -0.80 -16.26
N GLN A 115 -12.70 -1.04 -17.42
CA GLN A 115 -11.88 -0.05 -18.11
C GLN A 115 -12.67 1.25 -18.38
N GLU A 116 -13.95 1.13 -18.72
CA GLU A 116 -14.86 2.26 -18.94
C GLU A 116 -15.09 3.12 -17.69
N ILE A 117 -15.12 2.53 -16.49
CA ILE A 117 -15.25 3.28 -15.22
C ILE A 117 -13.98 4.10 -14.98
N LEU A 118 -12.80 3.55 -15.29
CA LEU A 118 -11.53 4.28 -15.20
C LEU A 118 -11.40 5.39 -16.25
N ASN A 119 -12.01 5.21 -17.44
CA ASN A 119 -12.11 6.27 -18.44
C ASN A 119 -13.02 7.39 -17.94
N HIS A 120 -14.22 7.06 -17.48
CA HIS A 120 -15.15 8.04 -16.92
C HIS A 120 -14.55 8.78 -15.70
N LEU A 121 -13.60 8.15 -15.01
CA LEU A 121 -12.74 8.79 -14.02
C LEU A 121 -11.75 9.77 -14.68
N LEU A 122 -10.78 9.30 -15.47
CA LEU A 122 -9.59 10.08 -15.87
C LEU A 122 -9.80 10.94 -17.14
N ASP A 123 -10.88 10.71 -17.89
CA ASP A 123 -11.22 11.44 -19.12
C ASP A 123 -12.09 12.70 -18.88
N GLN A 124 -12.70 12.85 -17.69
CA GLN A 124 -13.56 13.99 -17.40
C GLN A 124 -12.81 15.32 -17.44
N HIS A 125 -13.54 16.39 -17.79
CA HIS A 125 -12.98 17.71 -17.92
C HIS A 125 -12.50 18.22 -16.55
N VAL A 126 -11.18 18.33 -16.42
CA VAL A 126 -10.50 18.86 -15.24
C VAL A 126 -10.81 20.34 -15.14
N CYS A 127 -11.58 20.75 -14.13
CA CYS A 127 -11.77 22.17 -13.85
C CYS A 127 -10.40 22.81 -13.54
N ASP A 128 -10.15 24.02 -14.03
CA ASP A 128 -8.90 24.78 -13.86
C ASP A 128 -8.63 25.28 -12.41
N GLU A 129 -9.19 24.63 -11.38
CA GLU A 129 -8.70 24.79 -10.01
C GLU A 129 -7.43 23.95 -9.84
N ALA A 130 -6.34 24.55 -9.34
CA ALA A 130 -5.09 23.83 -9.03
C ALA A 130 -5.26 22.58 -8.12
N LEU A 131 -6.34 22.51 -7.34
CA LEU A 131 -6.70 21.33 -6.56
C LEU A 131 -7.15 20.15 -7.45
N SER A 132 -7.92 20.45 -8.49
CA SER A 132 -8.46 19.52 -9.50
C SER A 132 -7.34 19.03 -10.42
N VAL A 133 -6.52 19.95 -10.96
CA VAL A 133 -5.36 19.61 -11.81
C VAL A 133 -4.33 18.75 -11.07
N ARG A 134 -4.02 19.06 -9.80
CA ARG A 134 -3.16 18.20 -8.97
C ARG A 134 -3.73 16.79 -8.84
N ASP A 135 -5.02 16.68 -8.51
CA ASP A 135 -5.62 15.38 -8.20
C ASP A 135 -5.76 14.51 -9.46
N HIS A 136 -6.03 15.12 -10.63
CA HIS A 136 -5.94 14.44 -11.92
C HIS A 136 -4.53 13.88 -12.18
N ALA A 137 -3.48 14.71 -12.08
CA ALA A 137 -2.09 14.28 -12.23
C ALA A 137 -1.65 13.20 -11.22
N LEU A 138 -2.17 13.28 -10.00
CA LEU A 138 -1.96 12.29 -8.93
C LEU A 138 -2.59 10.94 -9.27
N PHE A 139 -3.79 10.91 -9.85
CA PHE A 139 -4.49 9.67 -10.17
C PHE A 139 -4.09 9.08 -11.53
N GLU A 140 -3.79 9.91 -12.52
CA GLU A 140 -3.11 9.47 -13.76
C GLU A 140 -1.77 8.81 -13.43
N LEU A 141 -0.87 9.42 -12.64
CA LEU A 141 0.40 8.77 -12.28
C LEU A 141 0.20 7.47 -11.46
N MET A 142 -0.78 7.45 -10.55
CA MET A 142 -1.08 6.25 -9.74
C MET A 142 -1.66 5.10 -10.57
N TYR A 143 -2.38 5.40 -11.66
CA TYR A 143 -2.89 4.41 -12.59
C TYR A 143 -1.86 4.08 -13.67
N GLY A 144 -1.38 5.05 -14.43
CA GLY A 144 -0.45 4.91 -15.56
C GLY A 144 0.91 4.29 -15.24
N SER A 145 1.50 4.60 -14.08
CA SER A 145 2.71 3.90 -13.58
C SER A 145 2.36 2.87 -12.48
N GLY A 146 1.07 2.61 -12.26
CA GLY A 146 0.54 1.61 -11.33
C GLY A 146 0.97 1.77 -9.87
N LEU A 147 1.47 2.93 -9.44
CA LEU A 147 2.28 3.09 -8.23
C LEU A 147 1.51 2.83 -6.92
N ARG A 148 2.21 2.35 -5.88
CA ARG A 148 1.60 2.19 -4.54
C ARG A 148 1.35 3.59 -3.96
N VAL A 149 0.28 3.77 -3.17
CA VAL A 149 0.02 5.07 -2.51
C VAL A 149 1.17 5.56 -1.62
N GLY A 150 1.98 4.64 -1.06
CA GLY A 150 3.21 4.99 -0.33
C GLY A 150 4.41 5.30 -1.21
N GLU A 151 4.45 4.77 -2.45
CA GLU A 151 5.46 5.14 -3.45
C GLU A 151 5.19 6.58 -3.93
N VAL A 152 3.94 6.90 -4.31
CA VAL A 152 3.56 8.25 -4.78
C VAL A 152 3.62 9.31 -3.68
N ASN A 153 3.26 8.97 -2.44
CA ASN A 153 3.46 9.84 -1.26
C ASN A 153 4.94 10.20 -1.03
N ALA A 154 5.87 9.32 -1.39
CA ALA A 154 7.30 9.52 -1.19
C ALA A 154 8.00 10.29 -2.33
N LEU A 155 7.38 10.40 -3.51
CA LEU A 155 7.99 11.04 -4.69
C LEU A 155 8.39 12.50 -4.45
N ASN A 156 9.52 12.87 -5.05
CA ASN A 156 10.07 14.21 -5.16
C ASN A 156 10.09 14.66 -6.62
N LEU A 157 10.31 15.95 -6.86
CA LEU A 157 10.50 16.48 -8.22
C LEU A 157 11.66 15.78 -8.96
N SER A 158 12.76 15.50 -8.26
CA SER A 158 13.94 14.79 -8.77
C SER A 158 13.68 13.34 -9.18
N ASP A 159 12.58 12.75 -8.73
CA ASP A 159 12.26 11.34 -8.97
C ASP A 159 11.50 11.16 -10.30
N VAL A 160 11.04 12.24 -10.93
CA VAL A 160 10.26 12.25 -12.18
C VAL A 160 11.06 12.87 -13.30
N LEU A 161 11.50 12.03 -14.24
CA LEU A 161 12.29 12.38 -15.42
C LEU A 161 11.36 12.44 -16.63
N LEU A 162 10.54 13.50 -16.70
CA LEU A 162 9.49 13.67 -17.73
C LEU A 162 10.04 13.51 -19.16
N GLN A 163 11.17 14.17 -19.46
CA GLN A 163 11.84 14.11 -20.77
C GLN A 163 12.40 12.72 -21.11
N GLU A 164 12.76 11.91 -20.12
CA GLU A 164 13.20 10.53 -20.35
C GLU A 164 12.02 9.54 -20.41
N GLY A 165 10.84 9.93 -19.94
CA GLY A 165 9.67 9.06 -19.77
C GLY A 165 9.70 8.18 -18.51
N TRP A 166 10.37 8.61 -17.43
CA TRP A 166 10.64 7.74 -16.26
C TRP A 166 10.23 8.32 -14.90
N VAL A 167 9.78 7.45 -14.00
CA VAL A 167 9.69 7.74 -12.56
C VAL A 167 10.47 6.72 -11.73
N SER A 168 11.30 7.20 -10.82
CA SER A 168 12.11 6.41 -9.89
C SER A 168 11.36 6.22 -8.57
N VAL A 169 11.17 4.98 -8.13
CA VAL A 169 10.43 4.68 -6.88
C VAL A 169 11.17 3.72 -5.96
N THR A 170 11.26 4.09 -4.68
CA THR A 170 11.83 3.24 -3.62
C THR A 170 10.78 2.28 -3.07
N GLY A 171 10.97 0.99 -3.31
CA GLY A 171 10.10 -0.09 -2.86
C GLY A 171 10.40 -0.61 -1.45
N LYS A 172 9.70 -1.68 -1.07
CA LYS A 172 9.90 -2.38 0.22
C LYS A 172 11.32 -2.92 0.32
N GLY A 173 12.03 -2.61 1.41
CA GLY A 173 13.42 -2.98 1.61
C GLY A 173 14.41 -2.06 0.88
N SER A 174 14.05 -0.79 0.71
CA SER A 174 14.88 0.28 0.12
C SER A 174 15.37 0.05 -1.32
N LYS A 175 14.81 -0.95 -2.02
CA LYS A 175 15.13 -1.22 -3.43
C LYS A 175 14.47 -0.19 -4.33
N GLN A 176 15.28 0.63 -5.00
CA GLN A 176 14.80 1.50 -6.07
C GLN A 176 14.48 0.69 -7.34
N ARG A 177 13.47 1.13 -8.09
CA ARG A 177 13.20 0.72 -9.47
C ARG A 177 12.76 1.93 -10.29
N ARG A 178 13.09 1.96 -11.58
CA ARG A 178 12.47 2.86 -12.55
C ARG A 178 11.17 2.22 -13.06
N VAL A 179 10.15 3.03 -13.33
CA VAL A 179 8.84 2.64 -13.91
C VAL A 179 8.52 3.65 -15.00
N PRO A 180 8.02 3.24 -16.19
CA PRO A 180 7.78 4.19 -17.27
C PRO A 180 6.58 5.09 -16.91
N LEU A 181 6.66 6.31 -17.40
CA LEU A 181 5.54 7.25 -17.45
C LEU A 181 4.78 7.03 -18.75
N THR A 182 3.46 7.17 -18.67
CA THR A 182 2.56 7.12 -19.83
C THR A 182 2.47 8.50 -20.44
N ALA A 183 2.11 8.62 -21.72
CA ALA A 183 1.92 9.94 -22.35
C ALA A 183 0.94 10.82 -21.55
N LYS A 184 -0.12 10.20 -20.99
CA LYS A 184 -1.12 10.87 -20.13
C LYS A 184 -0.59 11.23 -18.72
N SER A 185 0.30 10.42 -18.15
CA SER A 185 0.97 10.75 -16.88
C SER A 185 1.88 11.97 -17.05
N ILE A 186 2.60 12.07 -18.18
CA ILE A 186 3.47 13.20 -18.51
C ILE A 186 2.62 14.47 -18.66
N GLU A 187 1.64 14.44 -19.58
CA GLU A 187 0.72 15.55 -19.87
C GLU A 187 0.03 16.11 -18.61
N ALA A 188 -0.45 15.24 -17.72
CA ALA A 188 -1.10 15.67 -16.48
C ALA A 188 -0.10 16.26 -15.46
N ILE A 189 1.12 15.71 -15.34
CA ILE A 189 2.15 16.29 -14.45
C ILE A 189 2.64 17.64 -15.00
N GLU A 190 2.81 17.77 -16.31
CA GLU A 190 3.17 19.04 -16.96
C GLU A 190 2.10 20.12 -16.76
N ALA A 191 0.81 19.76 -16.79
CA ALA A 191 -0.28 20.67 -16.44
C ALA A 191 -0.30 21.07 -14.94
N TYR A 192 0.10 20.15 -14.05
CA TYR A 192 0.13 20.39 -12.60
C TYR A 192 1.35 21.21 -12.14
N LEU A 193 2.55 20.98 -12.66
CA LEU A 193 3.78 21.59 -12.13
C LEU A 193 3.75 23.13 -12.07
N PRO A 194 3.23 23.88 -13.06
CA PRO A 194 3.05 25.34 -12.97
C PRO A 194 2.10 25.80 -11.85
N GLN A 195 1.22 24.91 -11.39
CA GLN A 195 0.20 25.18 -10.36
C GLN A 195 0.60 24.63 -8.98
N ARG A 196 1.81 24.09 -8.83
CA ARG A 196 2.31 23.45 -7.61
C ARG A 196 2.67 24.48 -6.54
N VAL A 197 1.71 24.79 -5.67
CA VAL A 197 1.97 25.50 -4.39
C VAL A 197 2.92 24.66 -3.53
N ALA A 198 4.02 25.25 -3.06
CA ALA A 198 5.02 24.61 -2.19
C ALA A 198 5.60 25.62 -1.19
N LYS A 199 6.08 25.13 -0.04
CA LYS A 199 6.94 25.89 0.87
C LYS A 199 8.39 25.83 0.42
N ASP A 200 9.20 26.76 0.90
CA ASP A 200 10.66 26.76 0.73
C ASP A 200 11.25 25.39 1.08
N ASN A 201 12.09 24.88 0.18
CA ASN A 201 12.74 23.55 0.28
C ASN A 201 11.80 22.32 0.29
N GLU A 202 10.48 22.45 0.08
CA GLU A 202 9.61 21.29 -0.13
C GLU A 202 9.87 20.66 -1.51
N THR A 203 10.48 19.48 -1.50
CA THR A 203 10.83 18.70 -2.70
C THR A 203 9.73 17.77 -3.17
N ALA A 204 8.67 17.55 -2.38
CA ALA A 204 7.58 16.62 -2.71
C ALA A 204 6.95 16.90 -4.07
N LEU A 205 6.74 15.88 -4.89
CA LEU A 205 6.02 16.02 -6.16
C LEU A 205 4.63 16.62 -5.92
N PHE A 206 3.82 15.97 -5.07
CA PHE A 206 2.44 16.39 -4.78
C PHE A 206 2.27 17.03 -3.40
N THR A 207 1.72 18.25 -3.39
CA THR A 207 1.55 19.09 -2.20
C THR A 207 0.08 19.35 -1.84
N ASN A 208 -0.16 19.68 -0.57
CA ASN A 208 -1.43 20.17 -0.03
C ASN A 208 -1.57 21.69 -0.22
N ARG A 209 -2.75 22.27 0.10
CA ARG A 209 -3.01 23.72 -0.05
C ARG A 209 -2.11 24.63 0.81
N LEU A 210 -1.34 24.07 1.76
CA LEU A 210 -0.36 24.76 2.60
C LEU A 210 1.08 24.57 2.11
N GLY A 211 1.28 24.02 0.90
CA GLY A 211 2.60 23.84 0.29
C GLY A 211 3.45 22.71 0.88
N GLN A 212 2.84 21.73 1.55
CA GLN A 212 3.54 20.58 2.16
C GLN A 212 3.10 19.26 1.54
N ARG A 213 3.96 18.24 1.52
CA ARG A 213 3.71 16.88 1.02
C ARG A 213 2.32 16.32 1.40
N LEU A 214 1.57 15.80 0.43
CA LEU A 214 0.31 15.10 0.69
C LEU A 214 0.55 13.82 1.51
N SER A 215 -0.16 13.68 2.64
CA SER A 215 -0.17 12.43 3.40
C SER A 215 -0.95 11.32 2.69
N VAL A 216 -0.62 10.05 2.97
CA VAL A 216 -1.36 8.87 2.48
C VAL A 216 -2.86 8.92 2.85
N ARG A 217 -3.24 9.58 3.95
CA ARG A 217 -4.65 9.79 4.31
C ARG A 217 -5.32 10.81 3.38
N GLN A 218 -4.65 11.92 3.08
CA GLN A 218 -5.15 12.93 2.14
C GLN A 218 -5.30 12.31 0.73
N ILE A 219 -4.31 11.59 0.21
CA ILE A 219 -4.40 10.95 -1.12
C ILE A 219 -5.61 10.00 -1.21
N ARG A 220 -5.86 9.19 -0.18
CA ARG A 220 -7.03 8.30 -0.11
C ARG A 220 -8.36 9.05 -0.05
N ASN A 221 -8.43 10.12 0.75
CA ASN A 221 -9.61 10.97 0.80
C ASN A 221 -9.86 11.59 -0.58
N ARG A 222 -8.87 12.26 -1.17
CA ARG A 222 -9.02 12.92 -2.48
C ARG A 222 -9.44 11.96 -3.58
N LEU A 223 -8.92 10.72 -3.63
CA LEU A 223 -9.37 9.73 -4.62
C LEU A 223 -10.83 9.31 -4.43
N ARG A 224 -11.29 9.18 -3.18
CA ARG A 224 -12.70 8.88 -2.87
C ARG A 224 -13.60 10.08 -3.19
N ASP A 225 -13.21 11.27 -2.74
CA ASP A 225 -13.95 12.52 -2.90
C ASP A 225 -14.08 12.85 -4.39
N TRP A 226 -12.99 12.67 -5.13
CA TRP A 226 -12.99 12.73 -6.59
C TRP A 226 -13.94 11.68 -7.17
N ALA A 227 -13.76 10.38 -6.89
CA ALA A 227 -14.60 9.31 -7.46
C ALA A 227 -16.11 9.56 -7.31
N LEU A 228 -16.55 10.22 -6.23
CA LEU A 228 -17.92 10.68 -6.07
C LEU A 228 -18.27 11.85 -7.01
N THR A 229 -17.43 12.88 -7.12
CA THR A 229 -17.64 14.02 -8.05
C THR A 229 -17.55 13.62 -9.53
N GLN A 230 -16.63 12.73 -9.91
CA GLN A 230 -16.54 12.13 -11.26
C GLN A 230 -17.47 10.89 -11.41
N GLY A 231 -18.55 10.83 -10.61
CA GLY A 231 -19.79 10.08 -10.89
C GLY A 231 -19.81 8.59 -10.55
N SER A 232 -18.81 8.05 -9.85
CA SER A 232 -18.72 6.61 -9.56
C SER A 232 -19.61 6.18 -8.39
N THR A 233 -20.45 5.16 -8.63
CA THR A 233 -21.25 4.47 -7.59
C THR A 233 -20.42 3.51 -6.72
N GLN A 234 -19.16 3.26 -7.07
CA GLN A 234 -18.27 2.33 -6.37
C GLN A 234 -17.18 3.08 -5.59
N HIS A 235 -16.87 2.62 -4.37
CA HIS A 235 -15.71 3.11 -3.62
C HIS A 235 -14.40 2.72 -4.33
N ILE A 236 -13.79 3.66 -5.05
CA ILE A 236 -12.47 3.52 -5.66
C ILE A 236 -11.37 3.66 -4.59
N SER A 237 -10.26 2.94 -4.76
CA SER A 237 -9.13 2.97 -3.83
C SER A 237 -7.79 2.84 -4.54
N PRO A 238 -6.66 3.27 -3.92
CA PRO A 238 -5.34 3.16 -4.55
C PRO A 238 -4.93 1.71 -4.91
N HIS A 239 -5.44 0.72 -4.17
CA HIS A 239 -5.20 -0.69 -4.49
C HIS A 239 -5.98 -1.13 -5.74
N MET A 240 -7.16 -0.55 -5.98
CA MET A 240 -7.97 -0.84 -7.16
C MET A 240 -7.38 -0.18 -8.42
N LEU A 241 -6.84 1.04 -8.32
CA LEU A 241 -6.07 1.66 -9.42
C LEU A 241 -4.88 0.77 -9.83
N ARG A 242 -4.00 0.41 -8.87
CA ARG A 242 -2.86 -0.48 -9.14
C ARG A 242 -3.27 -1.87 -9.64
N HIS A 243 -4.34 -2.45 -9.11
CA HIS A 243 -4.81 -3.74 -9.59
C HIS A 243 -5.35 -3.66 -11.02
N SER A 244 -6.08 -2.61 -11.37
CA SER A 244 -6.62 -2.43 -12.72
C SER A 244 -5.51 -2.13 -13.72
N TYR A 245 -4.51 -1.32 -13.36
CA TYR A 245 -3.27 -1.17 -14.14
C TYR A 245 -2.61 -2.53 -14.40
N ALA A 246 -2.41 -3.34 -13.35
CA ALA A 246 -1.82 -4.67 -13.47
C ALA A 246 -2.63 -5.58 -14.40
N SER A 247 -3.96 -5.59 -14.26
CA SER A 247 -4.85 -6.41 -15.09
C SER A 247 -4.90 -5.95 -16.54
N HIS A 248 -5.01 -4.65 -16.82
CA HIS A 248 -5.06 -4.11 -18.18
C HIS A 248 -3.70 -4.27 -18.91
N LEU A 249 -2.59 -4.11 -18.18
CA LEU A 249 -1.26 -4.39 -18.72
C LEU A 249 -1.06 -5.89 -18.96
N LEU A 250 -1.52 -6.79 -18.08
CA LEU A 250 -1.49 -8.24 -18.32
C LEU A 250 -2.40 -8.70 -19.47
N GLN A 251 -3.52 -8.01 -19.71
CA GLN A 251 -4.43 -8.28 -20.84
C GLN A 251 -3.85 -7.86 -22.20
N SER A 252 -2.85 -6.98 -22.20
CA SER A 252 -2.31 -6.36 -23.41
C SER A 252 -0.85 -6.74 -23.70
N ALA A 253 -0.06 -7.01 -22.66
CA ALA A 253 1.30 -7.50 -22.77
C ALA A 253 1.32 -9.04 -22.85
N GLN A 254 1.84 -9.57 -23.96
CA GLN A 254 1.96 -11.02 -24.20
C GLN A 254 2.98 -11.71 -23.26
N ASN A 255 3.67 -10.97 -22.38
CA ASN A 255 4.68 -11.48 -21.45
C ASN A 255 4.35 -11.12 -19.99
N ILE A 256 3.73 -12.07 -19.29
CA ILE A 256 3.31 -11.96 -17.89
C ILE A 256 4.48 -11.65 -16.93
N ARG A 257 5.71 -12.13 -17.23
CA ARG A 257 6.85 -11.98 -16.31
C ARG A 257 7.32 -10.53 -16.20
N ALA A 258 7.46 -9.84 -17.34
CA ALA A 258 7.84 -8.43 -17.37
C ALA A 258 6.88 -7.55 -16.54
N VAL A 259 5.58 -7.85 -16.61
CA VAL A 259 4.55 -7.15 -15.82
C VAL A 259 4.68 -7.42 -14.32
N GLN A 260 4.96 -8.66 -13.92
CA GLN A 260 5.15 -9.03 -12.50
C GLN A 260 6.38 -8.36 -11.85
N GLU A 261 7.47 -8.20 -12.61
CA GLU A 261 8.68 -7.50 -12.16
C GLU A 261 8.47 -5.99 -12.08
N LEU A 262 7.81 -5.37 -13.07
CA LEU A 262 7.45 -3.95 -13.05
C LEU A 262 6.56 -3.57 -11.85
N LEU A 263 5.62 -4.46 -11.54
CA LEU A 263 4.75 -4.39 -10.36
C LEU A 263 5.46 -4.73 -9.04
N GLY A 264 6.74 -5.12 -9.08
CA GLY A 264 7.57 -5.37 -7.90
C GLY A 264 6.92 -6.33 -6.90
N HIS A 265 6.49 -7.50 -7.37
CA HIS A 265 6.06 -8.60 -6.51
C HIS A 265 7.27 -9.22 -5.81
N SER A 266 7.18 -9.42 -4.50
CA SER A 266 8.36 -9.59 -3.63
C SER A 266 8.93 -11.01 -3.57
N SER A 267 8.90 -11.75 -4.68
CA SER A 267 9.39 -13.14 -4.74
C SER A 267 9.83 -13.57 -6.14
N LEU A 268 10.79 -12.84 -6.70
CA LEU A 268 11.86 -13.42 -7.52
C LEU A 268 13.14 -12.62 -7.30
N SER A 269 14.28 -13.25 -7.56
CA SER A 269 15.61 -12.77 -7.18
C SER A 269 16.23 -11.84 -8.23
N THR A 270 17.01 -10.87 -7.73
CA THR A 270 18.05 -10.12 -8.45
C THR A 270 17.64 -9.26 -9.66
N THR A 271 18.29 -8.11 -9.76
CA THR A 271 18.17 -7.12 -10.84
C THR A 271 18.36 -7.75 -12.22
N GLN A 272 17.37 -7.64 -13.10
CA GLN A 272 17.57 -7.81 -14.54
C GLN A 272 17.84 -6.44 -15.18
N ILE A 273 18.84 -6.37 -16.04
CA ILE A 273 19.20 -5.15 -16.79
C ILE A 273 18.32 -5.10 -18.04
N TYR A 274 17.09 -4.63 -17.86
CA TYR A 274 16.22 -4.28 -18.99
C TYR A 274 16.83 -3.15 -19.81
N THR A 275 16.78 -3.27 -21.13
CA THR A 275 17.24 -2.23 -22.05
C THR A 275 16.17 -1.16 -22.22
N LYS A 276 16.55 0.00 -22.77
CA LYS A 276 15.57 1.03 -23.14
C LYS A 276 14.55 0.49 -24.16
N LEU A 277 14.94 -0.41 -25.07
CA LEU A 277 14.03 -1.02 -26.06
C LEU A 277 12.94 -1.90 -25.43
N ASP A 278 13.29 -2.72 -24.44
CA ASP A 278 12.31 -3.54 -23.70
C ASP A 278 11.24 -2.65 -23.04
N PHE A 279 11.68 -1.49 -22.55
CA PHE A 279 10.83 -0.53 -21.86
C PHE A 279 10.05 0.40 -22.77
N ASP A 280 10.62 0.89 -23.87
CA ASP A 280 9.90 1.65 -24.90
C ASP A 280 8.79 0.76 -25.49
N HIS A 281 9.03 -0.55 -25.62
CA HIS A 281 8.01 -1.53 -25.96
C HIS A 281 6.95 -1.69 -24.85
N LEU A 282 7.32 -1.80 -23.56
CA LEU A 282 6.34 -1.87 -22.46
C LEU A 282 5.52 -0.60 -22.28
N ALA A 283 6.12 0.58 -22.47
CA ALA A 283 5.44 1.87 -22.44
C ALA A 283 4.48 2.00 -23.62
N LYS A 284 4.91 1.62 -24.83
CA LYS A 284 4.03 1.57 -26.00
C LYS A 284 2.91 0.54 -25.85
N VAL A 285 3.19 -0.67 -25.36
CA VAL A 285 2.17 -1.68 -25.07
C VAL A 285 1.21 -1.19 -23.99
N TYR A 286 1.68 -0.41 -23.02
CA TYR A 286 0.79 0.25 -22.08
C TYR A 286 -0.04 1.36 -22.73
N ASP A 287 0.52 2.23 -23.58
CA ASP A 287 -0.26 3.26 -24.27
C ASP A 287 -1.27 2.64 -25.26
N ASP A 288 -0.91 1.57 -25.99
CA ASP A 288 -1.81 0.77 -26.84
C ASP A 288 -2.86 -0.02 -26.01
N ALA A 289 -2.56 -0.34 -24.75
CA ALA A 289 -3.52 -0.82 -23.75
C ALA A 289 -4.36 0.31 -23.15
N HIS A 290 -3.82 1.53 -23.11
CA HIS A 290 -4.40 2.65 -22.43
C HIS A 290 -5.68 3.01 -23.15
N PRO A 291 -6.83 3.02 -22.47
CA PRO A 291 -8.13 3.04 -23.14
C PRO A 291 -8.37 4.22 -24.09
N ARG A 292 -7.59 5.31 -23.96
CA ARG A 292 -7.66 6.48 -24.83
C ARG A 292 -6.96 6.30 -26.19
N SER A 293 -5.98 5.40 -26.36
CA SER A 293 -5.25 5.23 -27.65
C SER A 293 -6.14 4.70 -28.78
N LYS A 294 -7.11 3.84 -28.44
CA LYS A 294 -8.07 3.27 -29.41
C LYS A 294 -9.13 4.29 -29.86
N ARG A 295 -9.26 5.43 -29.17
CA ARG A 295 -10.05 6.60 -29.63
C ARG A 295 -9.23 7.43 -30.61
N LYS A 296 -9.24 7.05 -31.89
CA LYS A 296 -8.83 7.95 -32.99
C LYS A 296 -9.62 9.27 -32.88
N LYS A 297 -8.93 10.40 -33.02
CA LYS A 297 -9.59 11.70 -33.22
C LYS A 297 -10.48 11.62 -34.47
N LYS A 298 -11.72 12.07 -34.33
CA LYS A 298 -12.57 12.58 -35.40
C LYS A 298 -12.60 14.10 -35.27
#